data_AF-A0A8J7Z5Z4-F1
#
_entry.id   AF-A0A8J7Z5Z4-F1
#
_cell.length_a   1.000
_cell.length_b   1.000
_cell.length_c   1.000
_cell.angle_alpha   90.00
_cell.angle_beta   90.00
_cell.angle_gamma   90.00
#
_symmetry.space_group_name_H-M   'P 1'
#
loop_
_entity.id
_entity.type
_entity.pdbx_description
1 polymer ?
#
loop_
_entity_poly.entity_id
_entity_poly.type
_entity_poly.pdbx_seq_one_letter_code
_entity_poly.pdbx_strand_id
1 'polypeptide(L)'
;IAAAYVLSGLKLEGSVIARIIRRDVMRESVTYQAILREGREENRQEIALNLLREGISIDIISRSTGLSIAAIQQLQQQLEQT
;
A
#
# COMPACT_ATOMS: atom_id res chain seq x y z
N ILE A 1 14.22 -23.48 -1.88
CA ILE A 1 13.64 -22.55 -2.89
C ILE A 1 12.43 -23.18 -3.62
N ALA A 2 12.31 -24.51 -3.74
CA ALA A 2 11.18 -25.17 -4.41
C ALA A 2 9.78 -24.90 -3.79
N ALA A 3 9.67 -24.71 -2.48
CA ALA A 3 8.37 -24.56 -1.81
C ALA A 3 7.60 -23.25 -2.14
N ALA A 4 8.31 -22.15 -2.41
CA ALA A 4 7.66 -20.87 -2.71
C ALA A 4 6.97 -20.86 -4.10
N TYR A 5 7.53 -21.62 -5.06
CA TYR A 5 6.95 -21.75 -6.40
C TYR A 5 5.69 -22.63 -6.45
N VAL A 6 5.58 -23.63 -5.57
CA VAL A 6 4.40 -24.51 -5.52
C VAL A 6 3.18 -23.79 -4.93
N LEU A 7 3.40 -22.87 -4.00
CA LEU A 7 2.32 -22.18 -3.30
C LEU A 7 1.78 -20.94 -4.03
N SER A 8 2.50 -20.38 -5.01
CA SER A 8 2.08 -19.14 -5.71
C SER A 8 0.81 -19.29 -6.56
N GLY A 9 0.48 -20.51 -6.98
CA GLY A 9 -0.74 -20.82 -7.72
C GLY A 9 -1.96 -21.17 -6.86
N LEU A 10 -1.82 -21.23 -5.54
CA LEU A 10 -2.89 -21.65 -4.63
C LEU A 10 -3.50 -20.44 -3.90
N LYS A 11 -4.80 -20.21 -4.08
CA LYS A 11 -5.56 -19.26 -3.26
C LYS A 11 -5.88 -19.93 -1.92
N LEU A 12 -5.07 -19.66 -0.90
CA LEU A 12 -5.26 -20.17 0.45
C LEU A 12 -5.99 -19.15 1.33
N GLU A 13 -6.87 -19.64 2.21
CA GLU A 13 -7.48 -18.79 3.23
C GLU A 13 -6.43 -18.32 4.25
N GLY A 14 -6.60 -17.11 4.79
CA GLY A 14 -5.66 -16.53 5.76
C GLY A 14 -5.48 -17.39 7.03
N SER A 15 -6.51 -18.12 7.44
CA SER A 15 -6.48 -19.09 8.54
C SER A 15 -5.53 -20.26 8.26
N VAL A 16 -5.51 -20.76 7.03
CA VAL A 16 -4.62 -21.85 6.57
C VAL A 16 -3.19 -21.36 6.47
N ILE A 17 -2.97 -20.17 5.88
CA ILE A 17 -1.65 -19.55 5.78
C ILE A 17 -1.04 -19.35 7.18
N ALA A 18 -1.83 -18.88 8.16
CA ALA A 18 -1.34 -18.65 9.52
C ALA A 18 -0.92 -19.93 10.26
N ARG A 19 -1.42 -21.11 9.85
CA ARG A 19 -0.98 -22.42 10.38
C ARG A 19 0.32 -22.90 9.73
N ILE A 20 0.57 -22.52 8.49
CA ILE A 20 1.76 -22.92 7.72
C ILE A 20 2.93 -21.98 8.01
N ILE A 21 2.65 -20.67 8.10
CA ILE A 21 3.66 -19.64 8.28
C ILE A 21 3.39 -18.86 9.57
N ARG A 22 4.35 -18.89 10.48
CA ARG A 22 4.27 -18.12 11.73
C ARG A 22 4.42 -16.63 11.43
N ARG A 23 3.54 -15.79 11.99
CA ARG A 23 3.48 -14.35 11.68
C ARG A 23 4.74 -13.58 12.08
N ASP A 24 5.34 -13.94 13.21
CA ASP A 24 6.59 -13.39 13.71
C ASP A 24 7.71 -13.57 12.68
N VAL A 25 7.87 -14.78 12.13
CA VAL A 25 8.85 -15.07 11.07
C VAL A 25 8.54 -14.29 9.79
N MET A 26 7.26 -14.18 9.40
CA MET A 26 6.87 -13.39 8.22
C MET A 26 7.16 -11.91 8.35
N ARG A 27 7.07 -11.34 9.54
CA ARG A 27 7.40 -9.93 9.76
C ARG A 27 8.87 -9.63 9.48
N GLU A 28 9.76 -10.60 9.53
CA GLU A 28 11.16 -10.42 9.17
C GLU A 28 11.41 -10.63 7.66
N SER A 29 10.43 -11.15 6.91
CA SER A 29 10.56 -11.38 5.47
C SER A 29 10.68 -10.07 4.70
N VAL A 30 11.74 -9.96 3.88
CA VAL A 30 11.97 -8.83 2.98
C VAL A 30 10.83 -8.63 1.98
N THR A 31 10.25 -9.73 1.48
CA THR A 31 9.10 -9.69 0.56
C THR A 31 7.86 -9.18 1.27
N TYR A 32 7.59 -9.66 2.49
CA TYR A 32 6.44 -9.18 3.28
C TYR A 32 6.56 -7.68 3.59
N GLN A 33 7.76 -7.22 3.96
CA GLN A 33 8.03 -5.80 4.21
C GLN A 33 7.95 -4.92 2.95
N ALA A 34 8.25 -5.48 1.76
CA ALA A 34 8.06 -4.79 0.49
C ALA A 34 6.56 -4.58 0.21
N ILE A 35 5.76 -5.66 0.26
CA ILE A 35 4.29 -5.60 0.07
C ILE A 35 3.64 -4.65 1.08
N LEU A 36 4.06 -4.70 2.35
CA LEU A 36 3.52 -3.82 3.38
C LEU A 36 3.86 -2.34 3.12
N ARG A 37 5.04 -2.05 2.55
CA ARG A 37 5.42 -0.68 2.16
C ARG A 37 4.61 -0.20 0.96
N GLU A 38 4.45 -1.05 -0.05
CA GLU A 38 3.63 -0.76 -1.23
C GLU A 38 2.20 -0.42 -0.81
N GLY A 39 1.54 -1.29 -0.03
CA GLY A 39 0.17 -1.03 0.42
C GLY A 39 0.01 0.20 1.32
N ARG A 40 1.05 0.58 2.09
CA ARG A 40 1.04 1.85 2.83
C ARG A 40 1.13 3.06 1.91
N GLU A 41 1.90 2.96 0.84
CA GLU A 41 2.04 4.04 -0.14
C GLU A 41 0.75 4.21 -0.95
N GLU A 42 0.17 3.11 -1.44
CA GLU A 42 -1.14 3.10 -2.10
C GLU A 42 -2.23 3.73 -1.21
N ASN A 43 -2.28 3.35 0.07
CA ASN A 43 -3.24 3.89 1.02
C ASN A 43 -3.07 5.42 1.22
N ARG A 44 -1.83 5.91 1.34
CA ARG A 44 -1.59 7.36 1.44
C ARG A 44 -2.07 8.11 0.20
N GLN A 45 -1.84 7.55 -0.99
CA GLN A 45 -2.29 8.13 -2.25
C GLN A 45 -3.83 8.14 -2.34
N GLU A 46 -4.50 7.06 -1.93
CA GLU A 46 -5.96 7.00 -1.86
C GLU A 46 -6.54 8.05 -0.91
N ILE A 47 -5.97 8.19 0.29
CA ILE A 47 -6.36 9.25 1.24
C ILE A 47 -6.15 10.63 0.61
N ALA A 48 -5.01 10.88 -0.02
CA ALA A 48 -4.73 12.17 -0.65
C ALA A 48 -5.73 12.48 -1.78
N LEU A 49 -6.09 11.50 -2.61
CA LEU A 49 -7.09 11.65 -3.67
C LEU A 49 -8.47 12.01 -3.08
N ASN A 50 -8.88 11.36 -2.00
CA ASN A 50 -10.15 11.66 -1.35
C ASN A 50 -10.17 13.09 -0.77
N LEU A 51 -9.09 13.51 -0.11
CA LEU A 51 -8.95 14.87 0.42
C LEU A 51 -8.91 15.94 -0.69
N LEU A 52 -8.26 15.65 -1.83
CA LEU A 52 -8.27 16.53 -3.00
C LEU A 52 -9.70 16.70 -3.54
N ARG A 53 -10.48 15.62 -3.62
CA ARG A 53 -11.90 15.67 -4.04
C ARG A 53 -12.76 16.48 -3.08
N GLU A 54 -12.42 16.48 -1.79
CA GLU A 54 -13.06 17.31 -0.77
C GLU A 54 -12.60 18.77 -0.78
N GLY A 55 -11.67 19.14 -1.67
CA GLY A 55 -11.16 20.51 -1.81
C GLY A 55 -10.20 20.93 -0.69
N ILE A 56 -9.61 19.97 0.03
CA ILE A 56 -8.62 20.24 1.07
C ILE A 56 -7.32 20.74 0.45
N SER A 57 -6.66 21.69 1.11
CA SER A 57 -5.42 22.29 0.60
C SER A 57 -4.25 21.29 0.59
N ILE A 58 -3.40 21.40 -0.45
CA ILE A 58 -2.24 20.51 -0.66
C ILE A 58 -1.28 20.50 0.53
N ASP A 59 -1.11 21.63 1.23
CA ASP A 59 -0.23 21.71 2.40
C ASP A 59 -0.74 20.85 3.57
N ILE A 60 -2.07 20.81 3.79
CA ILE A 60 -2.69 19.98 4.83
C ILE A 60 -2.57 18.51 4.43
N ILE A 61 -2.84 18.19 3.16
CA ILE A 61 -2.73 16.83 2.64
C ILE A 61 -1.30 16.31 2.80
N SER A 62 -0.29 17.11 2.46
CA SER A 62 1.12 16.73 2.61
C SER A 62 1.49 16.44 4.07
N ARG A 63 1.10 17.32 5.02
CA ARG A 63 1.36 17.09 6.45
C ARG A 63 0.62 15.85 7.00
N SER A 64 -0.56 15.55 6.49
CA SER A 64 -1.42 14.48 7.04
C SER A 64 -1.08 13.11 6.46
N THR A 65 -0.73 13.05 5.18
CA THR A 65 -0.42 11.79 4.47
C THR A 65 1.07 11.47 4.43
N GLY A 66 1.94 12.48 4.63
CA GLY A 66 3.38 12.36 4.47
C GLY A 66 3.85 12.33 3.02
N LEU A 67 2.95 12.52 2.04
CA LEU A 67 3.31 12.65 0.63
C LEU A 67 3.97 14.00 0.35
N SER A 68 4.88 14.01 -0.61
CA SER A 68 5.47 15.26 -1.08
C SER A 68 4.42 16.10 -1.84
N ILE A 69 4.58 17.42 -1.80
CA ILE A 69 3.72 18.34 -2.55
C ILE A 69 3.71 17.97 -4.05
N ALA A 70 4.86 17.62 -4.61
CA ALA A 70 4.97 17.19 -6.01
C ALA A 70 4.14 15.94 -6.31
N ALA A 71 4.15 14.94 -5.42
CA ALA A 71 3.33 13.74 -5.58
C ALA A 71 1.83 14.07 -5.55
N ILE A 72 1.40 14.93 -4.64
CA ILE A 72 -0.01 15.36 -4.52
C ILE A 72 -0.45 16.15 -5.77
N GLN A 73 0.42 17.01 -6.31
CA GLN A 73 0.15 17.74 -7.56
C GLN A 73 -0.01 16.79 -8.76
N GLN A 74 0.80 15.73 -8.84
CA GLN A 74 0.63 14.70 -9.87
C GLN A 74 -0.73 13.99 -9.73
N LEU A 75 -1.12 13.62 -8.50
CA LEU A 75 -2.44 13.01 -8.24
C LEU A 75 -3.59 13.95 -8.62
N GLN A 76 -3.47 15.24 -8.36
CA GLN A 76 -4.46 16.25 -8.76
C GLN A 76 -4.59 16.34 -10.28
N GLN A 77 -3.48 16.37 -11.02
CA GLN A 77 -3.49 16.39 -12.48
C GLN A 77 -4.17 15.14 -13.08
N GLN A 78 -3.97 13.97 -12.47
CA GLN A 78 -4.63 12.73 -12.89
C GLN A 78 -6.15 12.76 -12.66
N LEU A 79 -6.61 13.36 -11.55
CA LEU A 79 -8.04 13.56 -11.29
C LEU A 79 -8.70 14.49 -12.30
N GLU A 80 -8.01 15.56 -12.71
CA GLU A 80 -8.53 16.53 -13.69
C GLU A 80 -8.58 15.96 -15.12
N GLN A 81 -7.84 14.89 -15.39
CA GLN A 81 -7.81 14.18 -16.68
C GLN A 81 -8.84 13.05 -16.79
N THR A 82 -9.57 12.76 -15.71
CA THR A 82 -10.60 11.70 -15.64
C THR A 82 -11.99 12.30 -15.68
#